data_AF-A0AAW0W0K6-F1
#
_entry.id   AF-A0AAW0W0K6-F1
#
_cell.length_a   1.000
_cell.length_b   1.000
_cell.length_c   1.000
_cell.angle_alpha   90.00
_cell.angle_beta   90.00
_cell.angle_gamma   90.00
#
_symmetry.space_group_name_H-M   'P 1'
#
loop_
_entity.id
_entity.type
_entity.pdbx_description
1 polymer ?
#
loop_
_entity_poly.entity_id
_entity_poly.type
_entity_poly.pdbx_seq_one_letter_code
_entity_poly.pdbx_strand_id
1 'polypeptide(L)'
;KESRKEEKYRCFIRNREDDLYLGHSITPECSPLKTPENSPIRFRLSYVKHEVVPPGCFLPRNLTGDWQSTGPGEPHLTINATHIQETTWRGYSAKTSIYVCLQHRGSRYLMAKLSVEGCQTEYVCWEMVPRHHNIVRFRVTWPLIYQGYYQVCDYANFRSGREWQYHTLIADPPEPISCPIGGRFSFVQRGPSPLTKRILGGITSSPLDTYPCHRQVSDLSVCTPDRRWINIDMDLCLSLNKDGHHVDYNRMLDYRLQCVGFWHENLRSYLVT
;
A
#
# COMPACT_ATOMS: atom_id res chain seq x y z
N LYS A 1 -41.12 4.51 -30.78
CA LYS A 1 -42.29 3.70 -31.23
C LYS A 1 -41.73 2.42 -31.82
N GLU A 2 -41.54 1.38 -31.01
CA GLU A 2 -41.17 0.04 -31.47
C GLU A 2 -42.47 -0.75 -31.64
N SER A 3 -42.74 -1.24 -32.85
CA SER A 3 -44.05 -1.83 -33.20
C SER A 3 -44.00 -3.36 -33.22
N ARG A 4 -42.81 -3.96 -33.29
CA ARG A 4 -42.61 -5.41 -33.28
C ARG A 4 -42.21 -5.91 -31.90
N LYS A 5 -42.76 -7.06 -31.49
CA LYS A 5 -42.48 -7.71 -30.18
C LYS A 5 -40.99 -8.01 -29.95
N GLU A 6 -40.22 -8.19 -31.01
CA GLU A 6 -38.79 -8.50 -30.98
C GLU A 6 -37.93 -7.24 -30.87
N GLU A 7 -38.44 -6.09 -31.33
CA GLU A 7 -37.73 -4.82 -31.27
C GLU A 7 -37.56 -4.30 -29.84
N LYS A 8 -38.20 -4.91 -28.84
CA LYS A 8 -37.99 -4.55 -27.43
C LYS A 8 -36.66 -5.05 -26.86
N TYR A 9 -35.98 -5.99 -27.53
CA TYR A 9 -34.73 -6.57 -27.04
C TYR A 9 -33.52 -5.93 -27.73
N ARG A 10 -32.45 -5.71 -26.97
CA ARG A 10 -31.19 -5.17 -27.45
C ARG A 10 -30.03 -5.95 -26.84
N CYS A 11 -28.95 -6.10 -27.60
CA CYS A 11 -27.74 -6.74 -27.14
C CYS A 11 -26.71 -5.68 -26.75
N PHE A 12 -25.94 -5.98 -25.71
CA PHE A 12 -24.79 -5.18 -25.31
C PHE A 12 -23.53 -6.03 -25.36
N ILE A 13 -22.42 -5.43 -25.80
CA ILE A 13 -21.09 -6.03 -25.77
C ILE A 13 -20.14 -5.14 -24.97
N ARG A 14 -19.32 -5.75 -24.13
CA ARG A 14 -18.23 -5.06 -23.43
C ARG A 14 -16.93 -5.82 -23.63
N ASN A 15 -15.81 -5.13 -23.51
CA ASN A 15 -14.54 -5.82 -23.38
C ASN A 15 -14.41 -6.45 -21.98
N ARG A 16 -13.67 -7.54 -21.90
CA ARG A 16 -13.44 -8.21 -20.62
C ARG A 16 -12.52 -7.39 -19.72
N GLU A 17 -11.56 -6.69 -20.32
CA GLU A 17 -10.52 -5.92 -19.63
C GLU A 17 -10.84 -4.43 -19.51
N ASP A 18 -11.67 -3.89 -20.40
CA ASP A 18 -12.10 -2.49 -20.38
C ASP A 18 -13.60 -2.41 -20.10
N ASP A 19 -13.93 -1.91 -18.90
CA ASP A 19 -15.30 -1.76 -18.40
C ASP A 19 -15.93 -0.39 -18.76
N LEU A 20 -15.17 0.51 -19.39
CA LEU A 20 -15.65 1.87 -19.72
C LEU A 20 -16.23 2.00 -21.12
N TYR A 21 -16.06 1.00 -22.00
CA TYR A 21 -16.66 1.00 -23.33
C TYR A 21 -17.70 -0.09 -23.48
N LEU A 22 -18.88 0.31 -23.94
CA LEU A 22 -20.01 -0.58 -24.17
C LEU A 22 -20.56 -0.37 -25.58
N GLY A 23 -20.71 -1.46 -26.31
CA GLY A 23 -21.37 -1.49 -27.60
C GLY A 23 -22.81 -1.92 -27.49
N HIS A 24 -23.68 -1.43 -28.36
CA HIS A 24 -25.11 -1.71 -28.35
C HIS A 24 -25.66 -1.91 -29.77
N SER A 25 -26.50 -2.93 -29.94
CA SER A 25 -27.12 -3.26 -31.22
C SER A 25 -28.35 -2.38 -31.48
N ILE A 26 -28.71 -2.17 -32.75
CA ILE A 26 -29.96 -1.48 -33.12
C ILE A 26 -31.13 -2.48 -33.16
N THR A 27 -30.84 -3.73 -33.49
CA THR A 27 -31.78 -4.85 -33.60
C THR A 27 -31.60 -5.83 -32.43
N PRO A 28 -32.53 -6.79 -32.21
CA PRO A 28 -32.35 -7.86 -31.22
C PRO A 28 -31.23 -8.85 -31.54
N GLU A 29 -30.54 -8.71 -32.67
CA GLU A 29 -29.43 -9.58 -33.06
C GLU A 29 -28.12 -9.14 -32.40
N CYS A 30 -27.44 -10.09 -31.75
CA CYS A 30 -26.13 -9.85 -31.15
C CYS A 30 -24.96 -10.14 -32.12
N SER A 31 -25.20 -10.81 -33.25
CA SER A 31 -24.20 -11.15 -34.27
C SER A 31 -23.38 -9.97 -34.84
N PRO A 32 -23.90 -8.73 -35.01
CA PRO A 32 -23.09 -7.61 -35.49
C PRO A 32 -22.12 -7.05 -34.43
N LEU A 33 -22.30 -7.41 -33.15
CA LEU A 33 -21.47 -6.91 -32.06
C LEU A 33 -20.20 -7.77 -31.93
N LYS A 34 -19.11 -7.31 -32.56
CA LYS A 34 -17.79 -7.96 -32.45
C LYS A 34 -16.93 -7.34 -31.34
N THR A 35 -16.88 -6.01 -31.29
CA THR A 35 -16.21 -5.25 -30.23
C THR A 35 -17.00 -3.99 -29.91
N PRO A 36 -16.84 -3.39 -28.71
CA PRO A 36 -17.50 -2.12 -28.37
C PRO A 36 -17.21 -1.00 -29.38
N GLU A 37 -16.00 -0.94 -29.92
CA GLU A 37 -15.55 0.09 -30.86
C GLU A 37 -16.15 -0.10 -32.25
N ASN A 38 -16.47 -1.33 -32.65
CA ASN A 38 -17.11 -1.63 -33.94
C ASN A 38 -18.63 -1.76 -33.85
N SER A 39 -19.20 -1.44 -32.68
CA SER A 39 -20.63 -1.54 -32.47
C SER A 39 -21.39 -0.39 -33.13
N PRO A 40 -22.65 -0.61 -33.56
CA PRO A 40 -23.49 0.42 -34.16
C PRO A 40 -23.72 1.63 -33.26
N ILE A 41 -23.99 1.38 -31.97
CA ILE A 41 -24.09 2.40 -30.92
C ILE A 41 -22.97 2.14 -29.93
N ARG A 42 -22.26 3.20 -29.54
CA ARG A 42 -21.07 3.13 -28.70
C ARG A 42 -21.25 4.05 -27.50
N PHE A 43 -21.07 3.50 -26.32
CA PHE A 43 -21.10 4.24 -25.08
C PHE A 43 -19.69 4.32 -24.50
N ARG A 44 -19.31 5.52 -24.09
CA ARG A 44 -18.19 5.77 -23.20
C ARG A 44 -18.76 6.06 -21.82
N LEU A 45 -18.62 5.12 -20.92
CA LEU A 45 -19.09 5.23 -19.56
C LEU A 45 -18.12 6.09 -18.75
N SER A 46 -18.69 6.86 -17.82
CA SER A 46 -17.93 7.55 -16.79
C SER A 46 -18.60 7.24 -15.46
N TYR A 47 -17.81 6.98 -14.42
CA TYR A 47 -18.34 6.70 -13.11
C TYR A 47 -18.98 7.95 -12.52
N VAL A 48 -20.17 7.79 -11.94
CA VAL A 48 -20.89 8.85 -11.26
C VAL A 48 -21.17 8.38 -9.84
N LYS A 49 -20.75 9.18 -8.86
CA LYS A 49 -21.02 8.91 -7.45
C LYS A 49 -22.53 8.94 -7.21
N HIS A 50 -23.10 7.80 -6.82
CA HIS A 50 -24.55 7.65 -6.70
C HIS A 50 -25.12 8.32 -5.44
N GLU A 51 -24.41 8.23 -4.31
CA GLU A 51 -24.95 8.64 -3.02
C GLU A 51 -23.92 9.41 -2.18
N VAL A 52 -24.41 10.39 -1.42
CA VAL A 52 -23.62 11.14 -0.44
C VAL A 52 -24.16 10.83 0.94
N VAL A 53 -23.35 10.15 1.74
CA VAL A 53 -23.68 9.81 3.13
C VAL A 53 -23.07 10.88 4.05
N PRO A 54 -23.86 11.53 4.93
CA PRO A 54 -23.33 12.51 5.86
C PRO A 54 -22.50 11.82 6.97
N PRO A 55 -21.38 12.41 7.40
CA PRO A 55 -20.57 11.85 8.48
C PRO A 55 -21.27 12.00 9.84
N GLY A 56 -21.21 10.95 10.65
CA GLY A 56 -21.73 10.91 12.02
C GLY A 56 -20.65 10.89 13.11
N CYS A 57 -19.38 10.71 12.75
CA CYS A 57 -18.26 10.75 13.67
C CYS A 57 -17.00 11.39 13.07
N PHE A 58 -16.06 11.72 13.96
CA PHE A 58 -14.73 12.21 13.60
C PHE A 58 -13.68 11.12 13.81
N LEU A 59 -12.72 11.10 12.90
CA LEU A 59 -11.51 10.32 12.98
C LEU A 59 -10.48 11.02 13.89
N PRO A 60 -9.57 10.26 14.52
CA PRO A 60 -8.49 10.82 15.32
C PRO A 60 -7.63 11.82 14.52
N ARG A 61 -7.40 13.00 15.09
CA ARG A 61 -6.60 14.08 14.45
C ARG A 61 -5.14 13.71 14.22
N ASN A 62 -4.60 12.72 14.91
CA ASN A 62 -3.25 12.23 14.69
C ASN A 62 -3.14 11.30 13.47
N LEU A 63 -4.26 10.91 12.87
CA LEU A 63 -4.30 10.05 11.69
C LEU A 63 -4.53 10.82 10.40
N THR A 64 -4.81 12.13 10.46
CA THR A 64 -5.02 12.93 9.26
C THR A 64 -3.73 13.10 8.47
N GLY A 65 -3.79 12.86 7.17
CA GLY A 65 -2.64 12.87 6.27
C GLY A 65 -2.72 11.76 5.23
N ASP A 66 -1.64 11.59 4.48
CA ASP A 66 -1.49 10.56 3.47
C ASP A 66 -0.71 9.35 4.04
N TRP A 67 -1.12 8.16 3.63
CA TRP A 67 -0.65 6.90 4.16
C TRP A 67 -0.49 5.84 3.07
N GLN A 68 0.59 5.07 3.14
CA GLN A 68 0.79 3.88 2.33
C GLN A 68 0.41 2.63 3.12
N SER A 69 -0.40 1.75 2.52
CA SER A 69 -0.87 0.52 3.16
C SER A 69 -0.08 -0.70 2.73
N THR A 70 0.19 -1.60 3.67
CA THR A 70 0.69 -2.97 3.40
C THR A 70 -0.43 -3.99 3.19
N GLY A 71 -1.67 -3.52 3.02
CA GLY A 71 -2.83 -4.33 2.72
C GLY A 71 -2.82 -4.91 1.30
N PRO A 72 -3.78 -5.78 0.97
CA PRO A 72 -3.90 -6.35 -0.37
C PRO A 72 -4.06 -5.25 -1.43
N GLY A 73 -3.18 -5.25 -2.43
CA GLY A 73 -3.15 -4.23 -3.49
C GLY A 73 -2.43 -2.95 -3.11
N GLU A 74 -1.81 -2.89 -1.92
CA GLU A 74 -0.97 -1.79 -1.43
C GLU A 74 -1.55 -0.40 -1.73
N PRO A 75 -2.80 -0.13 -1.32
CA PRO A 75 -3.46 1.11 -1.68
C PRO A 75 -2.81 2.32 -0.99
N HIS A 76 -2.95 3.46 -1.65
CA HIS A 76 -2.67 4.77 -1.06
C HIS A 76 -3.93 5.28 -0.37
N LEU A 77 -3.81 5.76 0.87
CA LEU A 77 -4.92 6.25 1.68
C LEU A 77 -4.72 7.71 2.06
N THR A 78 -5.74 8.53 1.82
CA THR A 78 -5.80 9.91 2.34
C THR A 78 -6.86 9.97 3.42
N ILE A 79 -6.45 10.29 4.65
CA ILE A 79 -7.32 10.36 5.82
C ILE A 79 -7.58 11.83 6.16
N ASN A 80 -8.85 12.20 6.21
CA ASN A 80 -9.33 13.49 6.68
C ASN A 80 -10.09 13.32 8.02
N ALA A 81 -10.62 14.40 8.59
CA ALA A 81 -11.31 14.38 9.89
C ALA A 81 -12.54 13.47 9.92
N THR A 82 -13.15 13.14 8.78
CA THR A 82 -14.39 12.34 8.72
C THR A 82 -14.40 11.26 7.64
N HIS A 83 -13.40 11.28 6.74
CA HIS A 83 -13.33 10.43 5.57
C HIS A 83 -11.98 9.73 5.46
N ILE A 84 -11.98 8.51 4.93
CA ILE A 84 -10.78 7.82 4.46
C ILE A 84 -11.00 7.57 2.97
N GLN A 85 -10.10 8.07 2.13
CA GLN A 85 -10.11 7.81 0.70
C GLN A 85 -9.03 6.77 0.39
N GLU A 86 -9.43 5.64 -0.18
CA GLU A 86 -8.53 4.57 -0.59
C GLU A 86 -8.44 4.56 -2.12
N THR A 87 -7.22 4.71 -2.63
CA THR A 87 -6.91 4.69 -4.06
C THR A 87 -6.05 3.46 -4.35
N THR A 88 -6.52 2.58 -5.22
CA THR A 88 -5.80 1.38 -5.65
C THR A 88 -5.61 1.40 -7.16
N TRP A 89 -4.40 1.06 -7.62
CA TRP A 89 -4.13 0.87 -9.04
C TRP A 89 -4.55 -0.54 -9.49
N ARG A 90 -5.38 -0.64 -10.52
CA ARG A 90 -5.71 -1.91 -11.18
C ARG A 90 -5.53 -1.77 -12.69
N GLY A 91 -4.43 -2.31 -13.21
CA GLY A 91 -4.07 -2.16 -14.62
C GLY A 91 -3.76 -0.70 -14.94
N TYR A 92 -4.56 -0.08 -15.83
CA TYR A 92 -4.38 1.29 -16.29
C TYR A 92 -5.29 2.33 -15.59
N SER A 93 -6.18 1.89 -14.69
CA SER A 93 -7.10 2.79 -13.99
C SER A 93 -6.92 2.76 -12.47
N ALA A 94 -7.04 3.93 -11.87
CA ALA A 94 -7.06 4.10 -10.43
C ALA A 94 -8.52 3.97 -9.93
N LYS A 95 -8.77 3.00 -9.05
CA LYS A 95 -10.07 2.82 -8.41
C LYS A 95 -10.05 3.50 -7.06
N THR A 96 -11.03 4.36 -6.81
CA THR A 96 -11.15 5.13 -5.57
C THR A 96 -12.37 4.67 -4.79
N SER A 97 -12.18 4.33 -3.52
CA SER A 97 -13.25 4.07 -2.55
C SER A 97 -13.20 5.10 -1.43
N ILE A 98 -14.34 5.66 -1.07
CA ILE A 98 -14.44 6.66 0.00
C ILE A 98 -15.17 6.02 1.18
N TYR A 99 -14.56 6.02 2.35
CA TYR A 99 -15.14 5.57 3.60
C TYR A 99 -15.55 6.77 4.44
N VAL A 100 -16.81 6.82 4.86
CA VAL A 100 -17.38 7.90 5.67
C VAL A 100 -17.65 7.41 7.09
N CYS A 101 -17.13 8.10 8.10
CA CYS A 101 -17.33 7.75 9.51
C CYS A 101 -18.78 7.97 9.94
N LEU A 102 -19.46 6.91 10.38
CA LEU A 102 -20.84 6.97 10.89
C LEU A 102 -20.92 6.93 12.40
N GLN A 103 -20.22 5.97 13.01
CA GLN A 103 -20.19 5.79 14.45
C GLN A 103 -18.83 5.21 14.87
N HIS A 104 -18.37 5.52 16.08
CA HIS A 104 -17.14 4.94 16.62
C HIS A 104 -17.31 4.50 18.08
N ARG A 105 -16.52 3.50 18.50
CA ARG A 105 -16.39 3.08 19.89
C ARG A 105 -14.97 2.55 20.12
N GLY A 106 -14.20 3.28 20.93
CA GLY A 106 -12.78 2.96 21.15
C GLY A 106 -11.99 3.01 19.84
N SER A 107 -11.30 1.92 19.51
CA SER A 107 -10.49 1.75 18.29
C SER A 107 -11.29 1.36 17.04
N ARG A 108 -12.61 1.09 17.17
CA ARG A 108 -13.46 0.59 16.07
C ARG A 108 -14.38 1.68 15.53
N TYR A 109 -14.39 1.81 14.21
CA TYR A 109 -15.10 2.83 13.45
C TYR A 109 -15.97 2.16 12.40
N LEU A 110 -17.28 2.34 12.52
CA LEU A 110 -18.24 1.97 11.49
C LEU A 110 -18.17 3.00 10.37
N MET A 111 -17.86 2.53 9.16
CA MET A 111 -17.72 3.34 7.98
C MET A 111 -18.73 2.94 6.90
N ALA A 112 -19.32 3.92 6.24
CA ALA A 112 -20.01 3.73 4.97
C ALA A 112 -18.98 3.77 3.83
N LYS A 113 -18.81 2.66 3.12
CA LYS A 113 -17.95 2.53 1.95
C LYS A 113 -18.76 2.90 0.70
N LEU A 114 -18.31 3.96 0.05
CA LEU A 114 -18.81 4.50 -1.20
C LEU A 114 -17.75 4.26 -2.29
N SER A 115 -17.92 3.20 -3.05
CA SER A 115 -17.10 2.97 -4.23
C SER A 115 -17.58 3.93 -5.33
N VAL A 116 -16.68 4.70 -5.95
CA VAL A 116 -17.07 5.63 -7.05
C VAL A 116 -17.74 4.87 -8.21
N GLU A 117 -17.41 3.59 -8.37
CA GLU A 117 -17.95 2.68 -9.38
C GLU A 117 -19.21 1.91 -8.92
N GLY A 118 -19.54 1.96 -7.63
CA GLY A 118 -20.59 1.15 -7.04
C GLY A 118 -21.94 1.87 -6.99
N CYS A 119 -23.03 1.14 -7.24
CA CYS A 119 -24.39 1.66 -7.05
C CYS A 119 -24.90 1.55 -5.61
N GLN A 120 -24.26 0.72 -4.77
CA GLN A 120 -24.73 0.41 -3.43
C GLN A 120 -23.73 0.88 -2.38
N THR A 121 -24.25 1.42 -1.28
CA THR A 121 -23.48 1.74 -0.09
C THR A 121 -23.23 0.46 0.71
N GLU A 122 -21.98 0.14 0.96
CA GLU A 122 -21.58 -0.96 1.83
C GLU A 122 -21.16 -0.40 3.20
N TYR A 123 -21.27 -1.19 4.25
CA TYR A 123 -20.82 -0.84 5.60
C TYR A 123 -19.67 -1.74 5.99
N VAL A 124 -18.59 -1.14 6.48
CA VAL A 124 -17.39 -1.84 6.96
C VAL A 124 -16.98 -1.31 8.31
N CYS A 125 -16.38 -2.14 9.15
CA CYS A 125 -15.76 -1.71 10.38
C CYS A 125 -14.25 -1.62 10.21
N TRP A 126 -13.71 -0.45 10.49
CA TRP A 126 -12.28 -0.19 10.60
C TRP A 126 -11.87 -0.28 12.06
N GLU A 127 -10.90 -1.13 12.37
CA GLU A 127 -10.23 -1.08 13.66
C GLU A 127 -8.83 -0.53 13.48
N MET A 128 -8.57 0.63 14.08
CA MET A 128 -7.32 1.36 13.98
C MET A 128 -6.62 1.41 15.33
N VAL A 129 -5.38 0.96 15.35
CA VAL A 129 -4.53 0.88 16.54
C VAL A 129 -3.24 1.66 16.24
N PRO A 130 -3.16 2.95 16.61
CA PRO A 130 -1.94 3.72 16.44
C PRO A 130 -0.81 3.10 17.27
N ARG A 131 0.33 2.83 16.64
CA ARG A 131 1.52 2.26 17.30
C ARG A 131 2.62 3.29 17.47
N HIS A 132 2.80 4.14 16.47
CA HIS A 132 3.78 5.21 16.42
C HIS A 132 3.19 6.37 15.59
N HIS A 133 3.75 7.58 15.65
CA HIS A 133 3.19 8.72 14.91
C HIS A 133 3.16 8.50 13.39
N ASN A 134 4.13 7.75 12.85
CA ASN A 134 4.15 7.33 11.44
C ASN A 134 3.56 5.94 11.18
N ILE A 135 3.07 5.22 12.20
CA ILE A 135 2.67 3.81 12.06
C ILE A 135 1.35 3.52 12.75
N VAL A 136 0.40 3.03 11.97
CA VAL A 136 -0.92 2.66 12.44
C VAL A 136 -1.21 1.24 11.98
N ARG A 137 -1.50 0.35 12.92
CA ARG A 137 -2.00 -0.98 12.56
C ARG A 137 -3.50 -0.90 12.36
N PHE A 138 -3.99 -1.54 11.32
CA PHE A 138 -5.42 -1.57 11.06
C PHE A 138 -5.89 -2.91 10.54
N ARG A 139 -7.19 -3.12 10.66
CA ARG A 139 -7.91 -4.23 10.03
C ARG A 139 -9.30 -3.76 9.65
N VAL A 140 -9.84 -4.39 8.62
CA VAL A 140 -11.15 -4.06 8.06
C VAL A 140 -11.99 -5.33 7.97
N THR A 141 -13.27 -5.22 8.28
CA THR A 141 -14.23 -6.32 8.12
C THR A 141 -14.62 -6.53 6.66
N TRP A 142 -15.36 -7.61 6.39
CA TRP A 142 -16.07 -7.72 5.12
C TRP A 142 -17.13 -6.60 4.98
N PRO A 143 -17.37 -6.11 3.74
CA PRO A 143 -18.48 -5.20 3.47
C PRO A 143 -19.82 -5.91 3.66
N LEU A 144 -20.73 -5.24 4.37
CA LEU A 144 -22.10 -5.69 4.60
C LEU A 144 -23.10 -4.64 4.10
N ILE A 145 -24.32 -5.04 3.80
CA ILE A 145 -25.38 -4.15 3.30
C ILE A 145 -26.23 -3.51 4.42
N TYR A 146 -26.02 -3.92 5.67
CA TYR A 146 -26.79 -3.43 6.83
C TYR A 146 -25.93 -2.49 7.69
N GLN A 147 -26.53 -1.41 8.20
CA GLN A 147 -25.84 -0.33 8.92
C GLN A 147 -25.58 -0.62 10.42
N GLY A 148 -26.02 -1.76 10.96
CA GLY A 148 -25.97 -2.01 12.41
C GLY A 148 -24.54 -2.09 12.96
N TYR A 149 -24.15 -1.16 13.84
CA TYR A 149 -22.80 -1.12 14.44
C TYR A 149 -22.36 -2.46 15.02
N TYR A 150 -23.18 -3.08 15.88
CA TYR A 150 -22.84 -4.33 16.55
C TYR A 150 -22.70 -5.51 15.58
N GLN A 151 -23.44 -5.48 14.48
CA GLN A 151 -23.37 -6.51 13.45
C GLN A 151 -22.10 -6.31 12.62
N VAL A 152 -21.86 -5.10 12.11
CA VAL A 152 -20.71 -4.84 11.23
C VAL A 152 -19.39 -4.91 11.98
N CYS A 153 -19.31 -4.33 13.18
CA CYS A 153 -18.10 -4.29 14.00
C CYS A 153 -17.91 -5.51 14.92
N ASP A 154 -18.65 -6.60 14.71
CA ASP A 154 -18.40 -7.86 15.41
C ASP A 154 -17.00 -8.39 15.07
N TYR A 155 -16.32 -8.93 16.08
CA TYR A 155 -15.02 -9.59 15.92
C TYR A 155 -15.07 -10.75 14.92
N ALA A 156 -16.21 -11.42 14.77
CA ALA A 156 -16.39 -12.50 13.80
C ALA A 156 -16.28 -12.05 12.33
N ASN A 157 -16.52 -10.76 12.04
CA ASN A 157 -16.54 -10.24 10.67
C ASN A 157 -15.18 -9.75 10.17
N PHE A 158 -14.16 -9.73 11.03
CA PHE A 158 -12.81 -9.42 10.60
C PHE A 158 -12.20 -10.61 9.85
N ARG A 159 -11.46 -10.32 8.78
CA ARG A 159 -10.70 -11.32 8.04
C ARG A 159 -9.51 -11.81 8.87
N SER A 160 -9.75 -12.66 9.85
CA SER A 160 -8.70 -13.38 10.57
C SER A 160 -8.69 -14.84 10.15
N GLY A 161 -7.50 -15.35 9.82
CA GLY A 161 -7.26 -16.78 9.79
C GLY A 161 -7.20 -17.33 11.22
N ARG A 162 -6.27 -18.26 11.48
CA ARG A 162 -6.04 -18.77 12.85
C ARG A 162 -5.54 -17.70 13.83
N GLU A 163 -4.89 -16.65 13.33
CA GLU A 163 -4.40 -15.52 14.12
C GLU A 163 -4.99 -14.21 13.59
N TRP A 164 -5.11 -13.22 14.48
CA TRP A 164 -5.52 -11.87 14.11
C TRP A 164 -4.47 -11.23 13.18
N GLN A 165 -4.83 -11.06 11.91
CA GLN A 165 -3.99 -10.37 10.93
C GLN A 165 -4.34 -8.87 10.93
N TYR A 166 -3.32 -8.04 11.13
CA TYR A 166 -3.42 -6.60 10.93
C TYR A 166 -2.47 -6.19 9.83
N HIS A 167 -2.93 -5.27 8.99
CA HIS A 167 -2.11 -4.54 8.05
C HIS A 167 -1.56 -3.27 8.71
N THR A 168 -0.60 -2.64 8.05
CA THR A 168 0.09 -1.46 8.55
C THR A 168 -0.09 -0.31 7.58
N LEU A 169 -0.48 0.84 8.11
CA LEU A 169 -0.38 2.14 7.43
C LEU A 169 0.92 2.80 7.85
N ILE A 170 1.65 3.29 6.87
CA ILE A 170 2.90 4.02 7.02
C ILE A 170 2.65 5.43 6.50
N ALA A 171 2.97 6.45 7.30
CA ALA A 171 2.78 7.85 6.88
C ALA A 171 3.61 8.15 5.61
N ASP A 172 3.04 8.92 4.69
CA ASP A 172 3.67 9.30 3.43
C ASP A 172 3.60 10.83 3.19
N PRO A 173 4.71 11.58 3.26
CA PRO A 173 6.04 11.12 3.65
C PRO A 173 6.15 10.87 5.16
N PRO A 174 6.97 9.91 5.61
CA PRO A 174 7.16 9.64 7.03
C PRO A 174 8.08 10.68 7.69
N GLU A 175 7.79 11.05 8.94
CA GLU A 175 8.69 11.91 9.73
C GLU A 175 9.92 11.11 10.19
N PRO A 176 11.16 11.56 9.96
CA PRO A 176 12.35 10.81 10.35
C PRO A 176 12.45 10.65 11.87
N ILE A 177 12.68 9.42 12.33
CA ILE A 177 12.95 9.14 13.74
C ILE A 177 14.35 8.55 13.98
N SER A 178 14.80 8.62 15.22
CA SER A 178 15.99 7.88 15.66
C SER A 178 15.69 6.39 15.67
N CYS A 179 16.55 5.60 15.02
CA CYS A 179 16.52 4.15 15.07
C CYS A 179 16.71 3.65 16.52
N PRO A 180 16.02 2.56 16.92
CA PRO A 180 16.18 1.96 18.25
C PRO A 180 17.50 1.19 18.39
N ILE A 181 18.17 0.88 17.28
CA ILE A 181 19.49 0.24 17.24
C ILE A 181 20.57 1.29 16.98
N GLY A 182 21.71 1.17 17.66
CA GLY A 182 22.86 2.05 17.48
C GLY A 182 24.14 1.23 17.51
N GLY A 183 25.11 1.62 16.68
CA GLY A 183 26.41 0.93 16.59
C GLY A 183 26.75 0.44 15.19
N ARG A 184 27.83 -0.34 15.11
CA ARG A 184 28.38 -0.90 13.87
C ARG A 184 28.52 -2.41 14.04
N PHE A 185 27.98 -3.17 13.09
CA PHE A 185 27.80 -4.61 13.22
C PHE A 185 28.17 -5.32 11.92
N SER A 186 28.82 -6.48 12.04
CA SER A 186 28.92 -7.44 10.95
C SER A 186 27.79 -8.46 11.05
N PHE A 187 27.26 -8.92 9.92
CA PHE A 187 26.09 -9.82 9.90
C PHE A 187 26.20 -10.96 8.87
N VAL A 188 25.53 -12.07 9.15
CA VAL A 188 25.39 -13.19 8.21
C VAL A 188 23.90 -13.36 7.92
N GLN A 189 23.53 -13.30 6.64
CA GLN A 189 22.13 -13.42 6.22
C GLN A 189 21.75 -14.89 5.98
N ARG A 190 20.54 -15.26 6.42
CA ARG A 190 19.89 -16.54 6.11
C ARG A 190 18.41 -16.27 5.85
N GLY A 191 17.85 -16.85 4.80
CA GLY A 191 16.43 -16.65 4.46
C GLY A 191 16.16 -16.79 2.96
N PRO A 192 14.88 -16.74 2.56
CA PRO A 192 14.47 -16.94 1.17
C PRO A 192 14.81 -15.75 0.25
N SER A 193 15.00 -14.55 0.79
CA SER A 193 15.32 -13.34 0.03
C SER A 193 16.39 -12.52 0.77
N PRO A 194 17.68 -12.87 0.62
CA PRO A 194 18.77 -12.11 1.21
C PRO A 194 18.99 -10.78 0.47
N LEU A 195 19.51 -9.77 1.19
CA LEU A 195 19.98 -8.54 0.54
C LEU A 195 21.10 -8.86 -0.43
N THR A 196 21.05 -8.22 -1.61
CA THR A 196 22.02 -8.40 -2.68
C THR A 196 22.82 -7.12 -2.86
N LYS A 197 24.00 -7.24 -3.45
CA LYS A 197 24.79 -6.08 -3.85
C LYS A 197 24.00 -5.34 -4.92
N ARG A 198 23.68 -4.06 -4.71
CA ARG A 198 22.89 -3.28 -5.68
C ARG A 198 23.70 -2.86 -6.90
N ILE A 199 25.01 -3.11 -6.87
CA ILE A 199 25.91 -2.92 -8.00
C ILE A 199 26.14 -4.28 -8.68
N LEU A 200 25.58 -4.44 -9.89
CA LEU A 200 25.90 -5.55 -10.80
C LEU A 200 27.38 -5.48 -11.19
N GLY A 201 28.22 -6.31 -10.58
CA GLY A 201 29.66 -6.35 -10.89
C GLY A 201 30.45 -5.13 -10.38
N GLY A 202 30.04 -4.51 -9.29
CA GLY A 202 30.62 -3.27 -8.77
C GLY A 202 32.06 -3.36 -8.29
N ILE A 203 33.01 -3.23 -9.22
CA ILE A 203 34.16 -2.37 -8.99
C ILE A 203 33.64 -0.97 -9.26
N THR A 204 33.82 -0.08 -8.30
CA THR A 204 33.56 1.35 -8.37
C THR A 204 33.85 1.92 -9.77
N SER A 205 32.93 2.72 -10.32
CA SER A 205 33.11 3.41 -11.60
C SER A 205 34.13 4.57 -11.49
N SER A 206 35.36 4.21 -11.19
CA SER A 206 36.60 4.96 -11.41
C SER A 206 37.74 3.99 -11.09
N PRO A 207 38.70 3.76 -11.98
CA PRO A 207 39.63 2.65 -11.88
C PRO A 207 40.63 2.96 -10.78
N LEU A 208 40.55 2.26 -9.65
CA LEU A 208 41.44 2.53 -8.52
C LEU A 208 42.14 1.27 -8.15
N ASP A 209 43.45 1.32 -8.39
CA ASP A 209 44.51 0.36 -8.12
C ASP A 209 44.06 -1.10 -7.98
N THR A 210 44.75 -1.97 -8.70
CA THR A 210 44.68 -3.44 -8.67
C THR A 210 44.99 -4.07 -7.30
N TYR A 211 44.71 -3.38 -6.19
CA TYR A 211 44.87 -3.85 -4.84
C TYR A 211 43.77 -4.88 -4.52
N PRO A 212 44.14 -6.16 -4.35
CA PRO A 212 43.18 -7.19 -3.99
C PRO A 212 42.70 -6.95 -2.56
N CYS A 213 41.38 -6.88 -2.36
CA CYS A 213 40.85 -6.83 -1.01
C CYS A 213 41.12 -8.15 -0.29
N HIS A 214 41.95 -8.15 0.75
CA HIS A 214 42.29 -9.36 1.50
C HIS A 214 41.18 -9.86 2.42
N ARG A 215 40.33 -8.96 2.92
CA ARG A 215 39.26 -9.30 3.86
C ARG A 215 38.01 -8.49 3.58
N GLN A 216 36.96 -9.18 3.13
CA GLN A 216 35.62 -8.64 2.93
C GLN A 216 34.72 -9.02 4.11
N VAL A 217 33.97 -8.07 4.63
CA VAL A 217 33.02 -8.28 5.73
C VAL A 217 31.75 -7.47 5.44
N SER A 218 30.60 -7.96 5.88
CA SER A 218 29.37 -7.17 5.85
C SER A 218 29.39 -6.10 6.93
N ASP A 219 28.81 -4.93 6.64
CA ASP A 219 28.76 -3.80 7.56
C ASP A 219 27.33 -3.24 7.62
N LEU A 220 26.77 -3.25 8.82
CA LEU A 220 25.54 -2.55 9.17
C LEU A 220 25.90 -1.48 10.20
N SER A 221 25.72 -0.21 9.83
CA SER A 221 26.14 0.91 10.66
C SER A 221 25.01 1.91 10.91
N VAL A 222 24.86 2.28 12.18
CA VAL A 222 23.96 3.31 12.69
C VAL A 222 24.78 4.20 13.62
N CYS A 223 25.72 4.93 13.02
CA CYS A 223 26.72 5.72 13.73
C CYS A 223 26.48 7.24 13.62
N THR A 224 25.46 7.67 12.87
CA THR A 224 25.13 9.10 12.77
C THR A 224 24.66 9.64 14.12
N PRO A 225 24.95 10.91 14.46
CA PRO A 225 24.54 11.50 15.74
C PRO A 225 23.04 11.37 15.99
N ASP A 226 22.24 11.62 14.95
CA ASP A 226 20.78 11.55 15.02
C ASP A 226 20.23 10.12 14.87
N ARG A 227 21.08 9.15 14.50
CA ARG A 227 20.74 7.74 14.27
C ARG A 227 19.49 7.53 13.40
N ARG A 228 19.24 8.41 12.42
CA ARG A 228 18.04 8.34 11.56
C ARG A 228 18.15 7.34 10.41
N TRP A 229 19.38 6.92 10.12
CA TRP A 229 19.72 6.14 8.93
C TRP A 229 20.45 4.87 9.33
N ILE A 230 20.06 3.75 8.70
CA ILE A 230 20.79 2.50 8.71
C ILE A 230 21.50 2.37 7.37
N ASN A 231 22.83 2.33 7.44
CA ASN A 231 23.67 2.13 6.27
C ASN A 231 24.11 0.67 6.23
N ILE A 232 23.83 0.00 5.11
CA ILE A 232 24.20 -1.40 4.90
C ILE A 232 25.11 -1.48 3.68
N ASP A 233 26.20 -2.19 3.88
CA ASP A 233 27.22 -2.49 2.89
C ASP A 233 27.51 -3.98 2.98
N MET A 234 27.28 -4.70 1.89
CA MET A 234 27.39 -6.15 1.87
C MET A 234 28.84 -6.65 1.87
N ASP A 235 29.77 -5.81 1.39
CA ASP A 235 31.07 -6.25 0.89
C ASP A 235 32.19 -5.26 1.27
N LEU A 236 32.18 -4.78 2.51
CA LEU A 236 33.16 -3.83 3.00
C LEU A 236 34.57 -4.43 2.99
N CYS A 237 35.51 -3.74 2.34
CA CYS A 237 36.91 -4.09 2.37
C CYS A 237 37.61 -3.53 3.63
N LEU A 238 38.13 -4.41 4.50
CA LEU A 238 38.86 -4.02 5.71
C LEU A 238 40.39 -3.88 5.50
N SER A 239 40.86 -3.81 4.26
CA SER A 239 42.29 -3.70 3.98
C SER A 239 42.81 -2.28 4.25
N LEU A 240 43.99 -2.19 4.85
CA LEU A 240 44.72 -0.94 5.09
C LEU A 240 45.88 -0.84 4.10
N ASN A 241 46.17 0.39 3.63
CA ASN A 241 47.36 0.66 2.85
C ASN A 241 48.60 0.67 3.77
N LYS A 242 49.79 0.78 3.17
CA LYS A 242 51.08 0.86 3.88
C LYS A 242 51.17 2.01 4.92
N ASP A 243 50.32 3.03 4.76
CA ASP A 243 50.27 4.23 5.62
C ASP A 243 49.20 4.09 6.72
N GLY A 244 48.51 2.95 6.82
CA GLY A 244 47.49 2.67 7.82
C GLY A 244 46.11 3.26 7.51
N HIS A 245 45.90 3.83 6.33
CA HIS A 245 44.60 4.31 5.85
C HIS A 245 43.80 3.19 5.18
N HIS A 246 42.48 3.28 5.23
CA HIS A 246 41.61 2.36 4.49
C HIS A 246 41.84 2.49 2.98
N VAL A 247 41.97 1.35 2.29
CA VAL A 247 42.19 1.30 0.83
C VAL A 247 40.91 1.69 0.06
N ASP A 248 39.75 1.48 0.66
CA ASP A 248 38.45 1.77 0.05
C ASP A 248 38.04 3.24 0.25
N TYR A 249 38.52 4.11 -0.64
CA TYR A 249 38.27 5.55 -0.55
C TYR A 249 37.04 6.03 -1.35
N ASN A 250 36.53 5.21 -2.28
CA ASN A 250 35.32 5.49 -3.07
C ASN A 250 34.18 4.55 -2.66
N ARG A 251 33.93 4.48 -1.35
CA ARG A 251 32.89 3.62 -0.78
C ARG A 251 31.48 4.09 -1.19
N MET A 252 30.74 3.25 -1.90
CA MET A 252 29.31 3.43 -2.15
C MET A 252 28.52 2.43 -1.30
N LEU A 253 27.49 2.91 -0.61
CA LEU A 253 26.61 2.05 0.20
C LEU A 253 25.65 1.29 -0.71
N ASP A 254 25.44 0.00 -0.43
CA ASP A 254 24.42 -0.80 -1.12
C ASP A 254 23.01 -0.33 -0.74
N TYR A 255 22.78 -0.10 0.57
CA TYR A 255 21.50 0.36 1.07
C TYR A 255 21.66 1.47 2.09
N ARG A 256 20.76 2.44 2.00
CA ARG A 256 20.55 3.48 2.99
C ARG A 256 19.07 3.50 3.34
N LEU A 257 18.75 2.97 4.51
CA LEU A 257 17.38 2.81 5.01
C LEU A 257 17.08 3.89 6.05
N GLN A 258 15.87 4.43 6.06
CA GLN A 258 15.49 5.54 6.93
C GLN A 258 14.54 5.05 8.01
N CYS A 259 14.88 5.18 9.28
CA CYS A 259 13.97 4.71 10.33
C CYS A 259 12.68 5.55 10.35
N VAL A 260 11.55 4.88 10.13
CA VAL A 260 10.20 5.48 10.06
C VAL A 260 9.45 5.32 11.39
N GLY A 261 9.58 4.17 12.04
CA GLY A 261 8.87 3.91 13.30
C GLY A 261 9.18 2.55 13.87
N PHE A 262 8.98 2.39 15.17
CA PHE A 262 9.14 1.11 15.85
C PHE A 262 8.06 0.91 16.92
N TRP A 263 7.74 -0.35 17.22
CA TRP A 263 6.85 -0.67 18.34
C TRP A 263 7.14 -2.07 18.89
N HIS A 264 6.59 -2.33 20.09
CA HIS A 264 6.72 -3.61 20.79
C HIS A 264 5.36 -4.26 20.93
N GLU A 265 5.26 -5.56 20.63
CA GLU A 265 4.01 -6.31 20.73
C GLU A 265 4.29 -7.79 20.96
N ASN A 266 3.70 -8.38 22.01
CA ASN A 266 3.78 -9.81 22.31
C ASN A 266 5.22 -10.37 22.26
N LEU A 267 6.15 -9.73 22.98
CA LEU A 267 7.58 -10.07 23.04
C LEU A 267 8.38 -9.85 21.75
N ARG A 268 7.77 -9.25 20.71
CA ARG A 268 8.45 -8.90 19.45
C ARG A 268 8.65 -7.40 19.37
N SER A 269 9.80 -6.99 18.83
CA SER A 269 10.06 -5.60 18.44
C SER A 269 10.01 -5.51 16.93
N TYR A 270 9.32 -4.49 16.43
CA TYR A 270 9.18 -4.21 15.00
C TYR A 270 9.83 -2.87 14.70
N LEU A 271 10.59 -2.79 13.62
CA LEU A 271 11.16 -1.57 13.07
C LEU A 271 10.77 -1.48 11.59
N VAL A 272 10.25 -0.33 11.18
CA VAL A 272 9.96 0.01 9.79
C VAL A 272 11.01 1.03 9.34
N THR A 273 11.57 0.78 8.16
CA THR A 273 12.68 1.53 7.57
C THR A 273 12.42 1.90 6.12
#